data_AF-A0A2P5NSM3-F1
#
_entry.id   AF-A0A2P5NSM3-F1
#
_cell.length_a   1.000
_cell.length_b   1.000
_cell.length_c   1.000
_cell.angle_alpha   90.00
_cell.angle_beta   90.00
_cell.angle_gamma   90.00
#
_symmetry.space_group_name_H-M   'P 1'
#
loop_
_entity.id
_entity.type
_entity.pdbx_description
1 polymer ?
#
loop_
_entity_poly.entity_id
_entity_poly.type
_entity_poly.pdbx_seq_one_letter_code
_entity_poly.pdbx_strand_id
1 'polypeptide(L)' 'MTDESQKQDYTVRVSARGGVGRNAMWQWEVYAPGNALPVEKGIYRGEEAKAFQLARSAAARLSERRARESR' A
#
# COMPACT_ATOMS: atom_id res chain seq x y z
N MET A 1 -29.98 -10.83 1.50
CA MET A 1 -28.79 -11.67 1.28
C MET A 1 -27.76 -10.74 0.66
N THR A 2 -26.98 -10.06 1.49
CA THR A 2 -25.93 -9.14 1.01
C THR A 2 -24.63 -9.76 1.47
N ASP A 3 -23.97 -10.44 0.53
CA ASP A 3 -22.63 -10.98 0.71
C ASP A 3 -21.69 -9.79 0.88
N GLU A 4 -21.47 -9.38 2.13
CA GLU A 4 -20.35 -8.52 2.50
C GLU A 4 -19.08 -9.38 2.34
N SER A 5 -18.69 -9.60 1.09
CA SER A 5 -17.38 -10.07 0.70
C SER A 5 -16.38 -9.30 1.54
N GLN A 6 -15.81 -9.99 2.53
CA GLN A 6 -14.82 -9.51 3.47
C GLN A 6 -13.60 -9.03 2.68
N LYS A 7 -13.69 -7.80 2.16
CA LYS A 7 -12.57 -7.11 1.54
C LYS A 7 -11.62 -6.84 2.69
N GLN A 8 -10.64 -7.72 2.83
CA GLN A 8 -9.52 -7.51 3.73
C GLN A 8 -8.75 -6.31 3.19
N ASP A 9 -9.22 -5.12 3.56
CA ASP A 9 -8.75 -3.87 3.00
C ASP A 9 -7.36 -3.59 3.56
N TYR A 10 -6.35 -3.85 2.73
CA TYR A 10 -4.98 -3.46 3.02
C TYR A 10 -4.92 -1.95 3.25
N THR A 11 -4.35 -1.55 4.37
CA THR A 11 -4.16 -0.14 4.71
C THR A 11 -2.88 0.37 4.08
N VAL A 12 -2.96 1.53 3.42
CA VAL A 12 -1.81 2.20 2.81
C VAL A 12 -1.41 3.40 3.64
N ARG A 13 -0.11 3.59 3.86
CA ARG A 13 0.46 4.81 4.45
C ARG A 13 1.56 5.35 3.56
N VAL A 14 1.63 6.67 3.45
CA VAL A 14 2.69 7.40 2.76
C VAL A 14 3.22 8.46 3.69
N SER A 15 4.55 8.52 3.82
CA SER A 15 5.24 9.41 4.75
C SER A 15 6.40 10.10 4.03
N ALA A 16 6.53 11.41 4.20
CA ALA A 16 7.68 12.15 3.70
C ALA A 16 8.95 11.72 4.46
N ARG A 17 10.03 11.46 3.71
CA ARG A 17 11.37 11.13 4.25
C ARG A 17 12.36 12.28 4.13
N GLY A 18 12.01 13.34 3.42
CA GLY A 18 12.83 14.54 3.22
C GLY A 18 12.87 14.98 1.76
N GLY A 19 13.59 16.06 1.49
CA GLY A 19 13.66 16.67 0.16
C GLY A 19 12.44 17.53 -0.19
N VAL A 20 12.51 18.23 -1.32
CA VAL A 20 11.47 19.17 -1.79
C VAL A 20 11.26 19.04 -3.30
N GLY A 21 10.03 19.26 -3.75
CA GLY A 21 9.65 19.19 -5.16
C GLY A 21 10.01 17.85 -5.81
N ARG A 22 10.68 17.89 -6.97
CA ARG A 22 11.13 16.69 -7.70
C ARG A 22 12.14 15.81 -6.94
N ASN A 23 12.73 16.34 -5.87
CA ASN A 23 13.69 15.63 -5.02
C ASN A 23 13.08 15.15 -3.70
N ALA A 24 11.77 15.34 -3.49
CA ALA A 24 11.09 14.81 -2.32
C ALA A 24 11.15 13.27 -2.34
N MET A 25 11.50 12.69 -1.19
CA MET A 25 11.51 11.26 -0.97
C MET A 25 10.30 10.89 -0.13
N TRP A 26 9.56 9.90 -0.59
CA TRP A 26 8.36 9.37 0.02
C TRP A 26 8.56 7.91 0.32
N GLN A 27 8.31 7.51 1.57
CA GLN A 27 8.17 6.11 1.91
C GLN A 27 6.69 5.75 1.83
N TRP A 28 6.40 4.64 1.17
CA TRP A 28 5.08 4.04 1.18
C TRP A 28 5.12 2.67 1.85
N GLU A 29 4.03 2.34 2.54
CA GLU A 29 3.89 1.15 3.35
C GLU A 29 2.48 0.59 3.18
N VAL A 30 2.38 -0.73 3.13
CA VAL A 30 1.13 -1.48 3.02
C VAL A 30 1.02 -2.42 4.21
N TYR A 31 -0.11 -2.37 4.90
CA TYR A 31 -0.41 -3.17 6.09
C TYR A 31 -1.59 -4.11 5.77
N ALA A 32 -1.43 -5.39 6.09
CA ALA A 32 -2.56 -6.32 6.07
C ALA A 32 -3.44 -6.11 7.31
N PRO A 33 -4.74 -6.43 7.25
CA PRO A 33 -5.61 -6.36 8.41
C PRO A 33 -5.07 -7.22 9.56
N GLY A 34 -5.02 -6.65 10.77
CA GLY A 34 -4.48 -7.32 11.96
C GLY A 34 -2.95 -7.35 12.06
N ASN A 35 -2.21 -6.86 11.06
CA ASN A 35 -0.75 -6.78 11.13
C ASN A 35 -0.28 -5.40 11.57
N ALA A 36 0.53 -5.36 12.64
CA ALA A 36 1.17 -4.14 13.13
C ALA A 36 2.36 -3.70 12.26
N LEU A 37 2.97 -4.64 11.53
CA LEU A 37 4.12 -4.39 10.66
C LEU A 37 3.67 -4.32 9.18
N PRO A 38 4.34 -3.48 8.37
CA PRO A 38 4.04 -3.41 6.95
C PRO A 38 4.44 -4.72 6.26
N VAL A 39 3.53 -5.27 5.48
CA VAL A 39 3.75 -6.48 4.67
C VAL A 39 4.49 -6.17 3.36
N GLU A 40 4.42 -4.93 2.90
CA GLU A 40 5.20 -4.43 1.77
C GLU A 40 5.49 -2.94 1.97
N LYS A 41 6.66 -2.49 1.54
CA LYS A 41 7.07 -1.08 1.63
C LYS A 41 8.08 -0.72 0.55
N GLY A 42 8.20 0.56 0.25
CA GLY A 42 9.20 1.07 -0.69
C GLY A 42 9.45 2.56 -0.54
N ILE A 43 10.43 3.07 -1.29
CA ILE A 43 10.75 4.49 -1.37
C ILE A 43 10.56 4.97 -2.81
N TYR A 44 9.98 6.15 -2.96
CA TYR A 44 9.82 6.83 -4.23
C TYR A 44 10.38 8.25 -4.15
N ARG A 45 11.12 8.67 -5.18
CA ARG A 45 11.62 10.04 -5.32
C ARG A 45 10.79 10.78 -6.36
N GLY A 46 10.14 11.87 -5.95
CA GLY A 46 9.28 12.68 -6.80
C GLY A 46 8.02 13.11 -6.07
N GLU A 47 6.90 13.08 -6.78
CA GLU A 47 5.60 13.50 -6.27
C GLU A 47 4.97 12.50 -5.30
N GLU A 48 4.33 13.00 -4.24
CA GLU A 48 3.60 12.20 -3.26
C GLU A 48 2.53 11.33 -3.91
N ALA A 49 1.79 11.90 -4.87
CA ALA A 49 0.73 11.21 -5.59
C ALA A 49 1.24 9.92 -6.25
N LYS A 50 2.45 9.93 -6.81
CA LYS A 50 3.05 8.74 -7.42
C LYS A 50 3.45 7.70 -6.37
N ALA A 51 3.96 8.11 -5.21
CA ALA A 51 4.22 7.20 -4.10
C ALA A 51 2.92 6.54 -3.59
N PHE A 52 1.82 7.31 -3.51
CA PHE A 52 0.52 6.78 -3.12
C PHE A 52 -0.05 5.78 -4.15
N GLN A 53 0.09 6.07 -5.44
CA GLN A 53 -0.32 5.14 -6.50
C GLN A 53 0.48 3.83 -6.45
N LEU A 54 1.79 3.88 -6.21
CA LEU A 54 2.62 2.68 -6.04
C LEU A 54 2.12 1.81 -4.87
N ALA A 55 1.81 2.46 -3.75
CA ALA A 55 1.32 1.79 -2.56
C ALA A 55 -0.06 1.15 -2.77
N ARG A 56 -0.98 1.83 -3.47
CA ARG A 56 -2.29 1.29 -3.85
C ARG A 56 -2.17 0.11 -4.81
N SER A 57 -1.29 0.18 -5.80
CA SER A 57 -0.99 -0.93 -6.72
C SER A 57 -0.39 -2.12 -5.98
N ALA A 58 0.47 -1.90 -4.99
CA ALA A 58 0.99 -2.96 -4.13
C ALA A 58 -0.13 -3.61 -3.30
N ALA A 59 -0.98 -2.82 -2.65
CA ALA A 59 -2.16 -3.31 -1.93
C ALA A 59 -3.09 -4.16 -2.81
N ALA A 60 -3.35 -3.73 -4.05
CA ALA A 60 -4.17 -4.48 -5.00
C ALA A 60 -3.53 -5.84 -5.35
N ARG A 61 -2.23 -5.87 -5.68
CA ARG A 61 -1.49 -7.12 -5.95
C ARG A 61 -1.51 -8.08 -4.77
N LEU A 62 -1.36 -7.55 -3.55
CA LEU A 62 -1.39 -8.37 -2.32
C LEU A 62 -2.77 -8.97 -2.10
N SER A 63 -3.83 -8.19 -2.32
CA SER A 63 -5.21 -8.69 -2.26
C SER A 63 -5.46 -9.80 -3.27
N GLU A 64 -5.01 -9.64 -4.51
CA GLU A 64 -5.16 -10.67 -5.55
C GLU A 64 -4.38 -11.94 -5.22
N ARG A 65 -3.13 -11.80 -4.76
CA ARG A 65 -2.28 -12.95 -4.40
C ARG A 65 -2.94 -13.76 -3.29
N ARG A 66 -3.43 -13.11 -2.24
CA ARG A 66 -4.10 -13.77 -1.13
C ARG A 66 -5.39 -14.47 -1.55
N ALA A 67 -6.16 -13.86 -2.44
CA ALA A 67 -7.37 -14.48 -2.98
C ALA A 67 -7.07 -15.75 -3.78
N ARG A 68 -5.94 -15.80 -4.50
CA ARG A 68 -5.49 -17.00 -5.22
C ARG A 68 -5.02 -18.12 -4.30
N GLU A 69 -4.35 -17.77 -3.20
CA GLU A 69 -3.85 -18.73 -2.20
C GLU A 69 -4.97 -19.33 -1.33
N SER A 70 -6.15 -18.71 -1.29
CA SER A 70 -7.30 -19.16 -0.50
C SER A 70 -8.25 -20.09 -1.27
N ARG A 71 -7.85 -20.56 -2.47
CA ARG A 71 -8.65 -21.39 -3.38
C ARG A 71 -8.08 -22.80 -3.46
#